data_AF-A0A966JP59-F1
#
_entry.id   AF-A0A966JP59-F1
#
_cell.length_a   1.000
_cell.length_b   1.000
_cell.length_c   1.000
_cell.angle_alpha   90.00
_cell.angle_beta   90.00
_cell.angle_gamma   90.00
#
_symmetry.space_group_name_H-M   'P 1'
#
loop_
_entity.id
_entity.type
_entity.pdbx_description
1 polymer ?
#
loop_
_entity_poly.entity_id
_entity_poly.type
_entity_poly.pdbx_seq_one_letter_code
_entity_poly.pdbx_strand_id
1 'polypeptide(L)' 'VRMELGDLLFSVVNVARKLGVDAETALRSATDKFITRFERVQLLAVQRGIELSKSDLAQLDALWDDAKRELEA' A
#
# COMPACT_ATOMS: atom_id res chain seq x y z
N VAL A 1 -17.41 9.21 -14.51
CA VAL A 1 -16.33 8.83 -13.56
C VAL A 1 -16.81 7.86 -12.49
N ARG A 2 -17.80 8.18 -11.64
CA ARG A 2 -18.26 7.24 -10.58
C ARG A 2 -18.71 5.88 -11.13
N MET A 3 -19.49 5.89 -12.23
CA MET A 3 -19.94 4.67 -12.90
C MET A 3 -18.76 3.88 -13.47
N GLU A 4 -17.91 4.52 -14.28
CA GLU A 4 -16.68 3.90 -14.83
C GLU A 4 -15.75 3.29 -13.77
N LEU A 5 -15.55 3.98 -12.63
CA LEU A 5 -14.75 3.45 -11.53
C LEU A 5 -15.43 2.23 -10.90
N GLY A 6 -16.75 2.25 -10.78
CA GLY A 6 -17.54 1.10 -10.35
C GLY A 6 -17.37 -0.10 -11.28
N ASP A 7 -17.42 0.11 -12.59
CA ASP A 7 -17.24 -0.94 -13.59
C ASP A 7 -15.82 -1.53 -13.56
N LEU A 8 -14.80 -0.70 -13.32
CA LEU A 8 -13.43 -1.16 -13.10
C LEU A 8 -13.32 -2.02 -11.84
N LEU A 9 -13.85 -1.55 -10.71
CA LEU A 9 -13.83 -2.31 -9.45
C LEU A 9 -14.59 -3.63 -9.59
N PHE A 10 -15.76 -3.63 -10.22
CA PHE A 10 -16.55 -4.83 -10.51
C PHE A 10 -15.80 -5.81 -11.44
N SER A 11 -15.08 -5.28 -12.43
CA SER A 11 -14.24 -6.08 -13.32
C SER A 11 -13.10 -6.77 -12.54
N VAL A 12 -12.43 -6.05 -11.62
CA VAL A 12 -11.39 -6.63 -10.76
C VAL A 12 -11.94 -7.74 -9.86
N VAL A 13 -13.11 -7.53 -9.24
CA VAL A 13 -13.78 -8.58 -8.43
C VAL A 13 -14.11 -9.81 -9.30
N ASN A 14 -14.56 -9.61 -10.54
CA ASN A 14 -14.81 -10.71 -11.45
C ASN A 14 -13.54 -11.47 -11.87
N VAL A 15 -12.41 -10.77 -12.03
CA VAL A 15 -11.12 -11.42 -12.26
C VAL A 15 -10.73 -12.29 -11.06
N ALA A 16 -10.81 -11.75 -9.84
CA ALA A 16 -10.54 -12.51 -8.62
C ALA A 16 -11.40 -13.79 -8.55
N ARG A 17 -12.71 -13.67 -8.81
CA ARG A 17 -13.63 -14.81 -8.88
C ARG A 17 -13.23 -15.85 -9.92
N LYS A 18 -12.81 -15.44 -11.13
CA LYS A 18 -12.34 -16.35 -12.19
C LYS A 18 -11.06 -17.08 -11.82
N LEU A 19 -10.20 -16.46 -11.00
CA LEU A 19 -8.95 -17.04 -10.50
C LEU A 19 -9.14 -17.86 -9.21
N GLY A 20 -10.36 -17.96 -8.68
CA GLY A 20 -10.63 -18.64 -7.41
C GLY A 20 -10.08 -17.91 -6.18
N VAL A 21 -9.83 -16.60 -6.30
CA VAL A 21 -9.33 -15.74 -5.22
C VAL A 21 -10.51 -15.00 -4.58
N ASP A 22 -10.58 -15.01 -3.26
CA ASP A 22 -11.53 -14.18 -2.51
C ASP A 22 -11.11 -12.70 -2.55
N ALA A 23 -11.89 -11.86 -3.22
CA ALA A 23 -11.54 -10.47 -3.49
C ALA A 23 -11.44 -9.63 -2.20
N GLU A 24 -12.31 -9.88 -1.22
CA GLU A 24 -12.29 -9.17 0.05
C GLU A 24 -11.02 -9.48 0.83
N THR A 25 -10.68 -10.76 0.98
CA THR A 25 -9.48 -11.22 1.67
C THR A 25 -8.22 -10.73 0.97
N ALA A 26 -8.20 -10.72 -0.36
CA ALA A 26 -7.08 -10.16 -1.14
C ALA A 26 -6.88 -8.67 -0.88
N LEU A 27 -7.97 -7.88 -0.88
CA LEU A 27 -7.92 -6.45 -0.57
C LEU A 27 -7.51 -6.18 0.88
N ARG A 28 -8.03 -6.96 1.83
CA ARG A 28 -7.65 -6.89 3.24
C ARG A 28 -6.15 -7.15 3.42
N SER A 29 -5.64 -8.22 2.83
CA SER A 29 -4.21 -8.56 2.87
C SER A 29 -3.31 -7.47 2.26
N ALA A 30 -3.75 -6.87 1.16
CA ALA A 30 -3.04 -5.75 0.54
C ALA A 30 -3.05 -4.50 1.44
N THR A 31 -4.16 -4.25 2.15
CA THR A 31 -4.31 -3.14 3.09
C THR A 31 -3.44 -3.33 4.32
N ASP A 32 -3.45 -4.53 4.92
CA ASP A 32 -2.59 -4.87 6.06
C ASP A 32 -1.11 -4.70 5.71
N LYS A 33 -0.70 -5.18 4.53
CA LYS A 33 0.66 -4.98 4.01
C LYS A 33 1.03 -3.50 3.86
N PHE A 34 0.10 -2.66 3.40
CA PHE A 34 0.32 -1.22 3.30
C PHE A 34 0.50 -0.60 4.69
N ILE A 35 -0.36 -0.95 5.65
CA ILE A 35 -0.29 -0.46 7.04
C ILE A 35 1.06 -0.82 7.66
N THR A 36 1.47 -2.09 7.60
CA THR A 36 2.77 -2.53 8.16
C THR A 36 3.95 -1.77 7.53
N ARG A 37 3.92 -1.54 6.21
CA ARG A 37 4.96 -0.75 5.54
C ARG A 37 4.95 0.70 5.99
N PHE A 38 3.77 1.29 6.12
CA PHE A 38 3.65 2.69 6.52
C PHE A 38 4.06 2.92 7.98
N GLU A 39 3.74 1.99 8.88
CA GLU A 39 4.27 1.99 10.25
C GLU A 39 5.80 1.96 10.25
N ARG A 40 6.41 1.16 9.36
CA ARG A 40 7.86 1.13 9.23
C ARG A 40 8.44 2.42 8.65
N VAL A 41 7.78 3.03 7.68
CA VAL A 41 8.12 4.39 7.17
C VAL A 41 8.13 5.40 8.31
N GLN A 42 7.13 5.40 9.18
CA GLN A 42 7.08 6.30 10.33
C GLN A 42 8.26 6.09 11.28
N LEU A 43 8.60 4.84 11.58
CA LEU A 43 9.76 4.52 12.42
C LEU A 43 11.07 5.02 11.80
N LEU A 44 11.28 4.77 10.50
CA LEU A 44 12.47 5.23 9.79
C LEU A 44 12.56 6.77 9.74
N ALA A 45 11.44 7.45 9.56
CA ALA A 45 11.38 8.90 9.58
C ALA A 45 11.81 9.46 10.95
N VAL A 46 11.28 8.88 12.05
CA VAL A 46 11.68 9.26 13.41
C VAL A 46 13.16 9.01 13.65
N GLN A 47 13.68 7.85 13.25
CA GLN A 47 15.11 7.52 13.41
C GLN A 47 16.04 8.47 12.66
N ARG A 48 15.58 9.03 11.53
CA ARG A 48 16.36 9.94 10.68
C ARG A 48 16.07 11.42 10.95
N GLY A 49 15.20 11.73 11.91
CA GLY A 49 14.77 13.10 12.20
C GLY A 49 14.01 13.76 11.05
N ILE A 50 13.34 12.97 10.20
CA ILE A 50 12.55 13.44 9.07
C ILE A 50 11.10 13.68 9.51
N GLU A 51 10.59 14.88 9.21
CA GLU A 51 9.19 15.22 9.44
C GLU A 51 8.33 14.87 8.20
N LEU A 52 7.51 13.82 8.31
CA LEU A 52 6.72 13.30 7.17
C LEU A 52 5.78 14.35 6.56
N SER A 53 5.20 15.23 7.37
CA SER A 53 4.27 16.28 6.92
C SER A 53 4.91 17.33 6.03
N LYS A 54 6.24 17.48 6.09
CA LYS A 54 7.04 18.41 5.29
C LYS A 54 7.89 17.72 4.24
N SER A 55 7.80 16.40 4.15
CA SER A 55 8.56 15.62 3.19
C SER A 55 7.96 15.74 1.80
N ASP A 56 8.82 15.81 0.79
CA ASP A 56 8.37 15.69 -0.60
C ASP A 56 8.14 14.22 -1.00
N LEU A 57 7.58 14.00 -2.19
CA LEU A 57 7.30 12.65 -2.68
C LEU A 57 8.57 11.80 -2.81
N ALA A 58 9.71 12.40 -3.18
CA ALA A 58 10.96 11.65 -3.33
C ALA A 58 11.49 11.14 -1.98
N GLN A 59 11.36 11.94 -0.92
CA GLN A 59 11.70 11.53 0.44
C GLN A 59 10.77 10.44 0.97
N LEU A 60 9.47 10.56 0.71
CA LEU A 60 8.49 9.54 1.10
C LEU A 60 8.72 8.22 0.37
N ASP A 61 9.00 8.28 -0.94
CA ASP A 61 9.33 7.10 -1.76
C ASP A 61 10.61 6.42 -1.28
N ALA A 62 11.65 7.20 -0.94
CA ALA A 62 12.89 6.65 -0.39
C ALA A 62 12.66 5.92 0.94
N LEU A 63 11.87 6.50 1.85
CA LEU A 63 11.50 5.84 3.12
C LEU A 63 10.66 4.58 2.87
N TRP A 64 9.75 4.63 1.91
CA TRP A 64 8.90 3.50 1.53
C TRP A 64 9.72 2.34 0.98
N ASP A 65 10.67 2.61 0.09
CA ASP A 65 11.55 1.60 -0.48
C ASP A 65 12.46 0.98 0.58
N ASP A 66 12.94 1.77 1.54
CA ASP A 66 13.71 1.28 2.68
C ASP A 66 12.87 0.35 3.57
N ALA A 67 11.65 0.78 3.92
CA ALA A 67 10.70 -0.02 4.69
C ALA A 67 10.35 -1.34 4.00
N LYS A 68 10.16 -1.30 2.68
CA LYS A 68 9.90 -2.49 1.87
C LYS A 68 11.08 -3.45 1.91
N ARG A 69 12.31 -2.97 1.75
CA ARG A 69 13.52 -3.82 1.80
C ARG A 69 13.73 -4.48 3.16
N GLU A 70 13.40 -3.81 4.26
CA GLU A 70 13.54 -4.38 5.60
C GLU A 70 12.45 -5.40 5.95
N LEU A 71 11.26 -5.31 5.36
CA LEU A 71 10.14 -6.23 5.61
C LEU A 71 10.12 -7.44 4.65
N GLU A 72 10.77 -7.33 3.49
CA GLU A 72 10.88 -8.42 2.49
C GLU A 72 12.18 -9.23 2.61
N ALA A 73 13.10 -8.82 3.49
CA ALA A 73 14.33 -9.55 3.84
C ALA A 73 14.07 -10.60 4.94
#